data_AF-A0AAT9TQP9-F1
#
_entry.id   AF-A0AAT9TQP9-F1
#
_cell.length_a   1.000
_cell.length_b   1.000
_cell.length_c   1.000
_cell.angle_alpha   90.00
_cell.angle_beta   90.00
_cell.angle_gamma   90.00
#
_symmetry.space_group_name_H-M   'P 1'
#
loop_
_entity.id
_entity.type
_entity.pdbx_description
1 polymer ?
#
loop_
_entity_poly.entity_id
_entity_poly.type
_entity_poly.pdbx_seq_one_letter_code
_entity_poly.pdbx_strand_id
1 'polypeptide(L)'
;MLCTRCRIRTAVTDDGLCTFCSGTRPPLPGGATAPVSAAGLGVGSGFGSGSGSGGWGVGTWPRSPVGLSRAVVALLGCVIASDLFVIAAGLHLRGLWEGLAADESLNIYTGPGLRAQELYDLAGTVQTAAFLATGVLFIIWFHRTRRNAEVFESGVQRMGPGWAVGGWFVPVANLWFPYRVASGIWEASVRLHPDGGWRTVPKTVLNLWWGGWIVSVLASRIAVSQWNRAQEPEQIADAAALVAAADALDLVAAVLAVLFVRAVTRMQGERAGIGQAATSPERAASEPAAP
;
A
#
# COMPACT_ATOMS: atom_id res chain seq x y z
N MET A 1 37.15 22.93 -5.62
CA MET A 1 37.40 21.46 -5.70
C MET A 1 36.21 20.70 -5.10
N LEU A 2 35.95 19.47 -5.52
CA LEU A 2 34.87 18.64 -4.93
C LEU A 2 35.30 18.06 -3.58
N CYS A 3 34.33 17.84 -2.69
CA CYS A 3 34.53 17.24 -1.39
C CYS A 3 35.23 15.88 -1.52
N THR A 4 36.33 15.70 -0.79
CA THR A 4 37.14 14.47 -0.80
C THR A 4 36.36 13.24 -0.34
N ARG A 5 35.37 13.43 0.53
CA ARG A 5 34.56 12.35 1.11
C ARG A 5 33.36 11.94 0.25
N CYS A 6 32.53 12.89 -0.16
CA CYS A 6 31.29 12.57 -0.89
C CYS A 6 31.38 12.77 -2.40
N ARG A 7 32.40 13.48 -2.90
CA ARG A 7 32.63 13.80 -4.33
C ARG A 7 31.45 14.43 -5.09
N ILE A 8 30.39 14.84 -4.39
CA ILE A 8 29.15 15.38 -4.99
C ILE A 8 29.05 16.89 -4.80
N ARG A 9 29.52 17.41 -3.66
CA ARG A 9 29.41 18.84 -3.29
C ARG A 9 30.76 19.52 -3.32
N THR A 10 30.77 20.84 -3.50
CA THR A 10 31.99 21.65 -3.41
C THR A 10 32.57 21.59 -1.98
N ALA A 11 33.89 21.46 -1.89
CA ALA A 11 34.60 21.58 -0.62
C ALA A 11 34.55 23.05 -0.15
N VAL A 12 34.32 23.24 1.15
CA VAL A 12 34.18 24.56 1.79
C VAL A 12 35.07 24.68 3.04
N THR A 13 35.68 23.58 3.50
CA THR A 13 36.69 23.58 4.57
C THR A 13 38.10 23.39 3.99
N ASP A 14 39.12 23.81 4.74
CA ASP A 14 40.53 23.67 4.35
C ASP A 14 40.95 22.20 4.18
N ASP A 15 40.30 21.28 4.90
CA ASP A 15 40.47 19.82 4.76
C ASP A 15 39.83 19.22 3.48
N GLY A 16 39.28 20.06 2.60
CA GLY A 16 38.63 19.61 1.37
C GLY A 16 37.27 18.93 1.58
N LEU A 17 36.55 19.23 2.68
CA LEU A 17 35.23 18.67 2.98
C LEU A 17 34.11 19.68 2.69
N CYS A 18 32.91 19.18 2.37
CA CYS A 18 31.71 20.03 2.31
C CYS A 18 31.10 20.19 3.71
N THR A 19 30.30 21.24 3.91
CA THR A 19 29.61 21.58 5.19
C THR A 19 28.86 20.41 5.83
N PHE A 20 28.35 19.49 5.02
CA PHE A 20 27.65 18.30 5.51
C PHE A 20 28.62 17.20 5.98
N CYS A 21 29.74 17.01 5.29
CA CYS A 21 30.74 16.00 5.63
C CYS A 21 31.66 16.43 6.77
N SER A 22 31.84 17.74 6.98
CA SER A 22 32.54 18.31 8.12
C SER A 22 31.68 18.37 9.38
N GLY A 23 30.35 18.22 9.27
CA GLY A 23 29.42 18.40 10.38
C GLY A 23 29.28 19.86 10.84
N THR A 24 29.93 20.80 10.16
CA THR A 24 29.84 22.24 10.47
C THR A 24 28.62 22.82 9.79
N ARG A 25 27.53 22.98 10.54
CA ARG A 25 26.40 23.81 10.09
C ARG A 25 26.85 25.28 10.11
N PRO A 26 26.63 26.06 9.04
CA PRO A 26 26.85 27.49 9.12
C PRO A 26 25.98 28.09 10.23
N PRO A 27 26.47 29.11 10.95
CA PRO A 27 25.64 29.85 11.89
C PRO A 27 24.42 30.43 11.16
N LEU A 28 23.24 30.28 11.78
CA LEU A 28 22.00 30.84 11.24
C LEU A 28 22.11 32.38 11.15
N PRO A 29 21.59 33.01 10.09
CA PRO A 29 21.48 34.47 10.05
C PRO A 29 20.63 34.96 11.23
N GLY A 30 21.12 35.94 11.99
CA GLY A 30 20.31 36.65 12.99
C GLY A 30 20.29 36.07 14.42
N GLY A 31 21.25 35.22 14.82
CA GLY A 31 21.42 34.84 16.23
C GLY A 31 20.30 33.97 16.81
N ALA A 32 19.43 33.39 15.98
CA ALA A 32 18.40 32.47 16.43
C ALA A 32 19.02 31.14 16.89
N THR A 33 18.82 30.78 18.16
CA THR A 33 19.17 29.47 18.71
C THR A 33 18.13 28.43 18.26
N ALA A 34 18.61 27.25 17.83
CA ALA A 34 17.73 26.13 17.52
C ALA A 34 17.03 25.64 18.81
N PRO A 35 15.76 25.18 18.74
CA PRO A 35 15.10 24.60 19.90
C PRO A 35 15.89 23.39 20.39
N VAL A 36 16.24 23.42 21.68
CA VAL A 36 16.96 22.35 22.37
C VAL A 36 16.03 21.14 22.46
N SER A 37 16.32 20.07 21.72
CA SER A 37 15.72 18.77 22.00
C SER A 37 16.18 18.34 23.39
N ALA A 38 15.26 18.32 24.34
CA ALA A 38 15.46 17.76 25.67
C ALA A 38 15.65 16.24 25.56
N ALA A 39 16.90 15.81 25.34
CA ALA A 39 17.30 14.42 25.45
C ALA A 39 18.67 14.38 26.15
N GLY A 40 18.63 14.23 27.47
CA GLY A 40 19.81 13.91 28.25
C GLY A 40 19.62 14.23 29.72
N LEU A 41 19.21 13.22 30.51
CA LEU A 41 19.78 12.84 31.81
C LEU A 41 19.30 11.40 32.12
N GLY A 42 20.25 10.51 32.46
CA GLY A 42 20.11 9.04 32.59
C GLY A 42 19.07 8.56 33.62
N VAL A 43 18.71 7.27 33.71
CA VAL A 43 19.57 6.17 34.18
C VAL A 43 19.02 4.79 33.71
N GLY A 44 19.94 3.94 33.22
CA GLY A 44 20.00 2.47 33.18
C GLY A 44 18.73 1.59 33.13
N SER A 45 18.56 0.82 32.04
CA SER A 45 18.73 -0.65 32.04
C SER A 45 18.23 -1.28 30.73
N GLY A 46 19.16 -1.91 29.99
CA GLY A 46 18.94 -3.06 29.08
C GLY A 46 17.85 -2.98 28.00
N PHE A 47 18.26 -2.68 26.76
CA PHE A 47 18.00 -3.48 25.54
C PHE A 47 18.69 -2.73 24.39
N GLY A 48 19.75 -3.32 23.84
CA GLY A 48 20.56 -2.71 22.80
C GLY A 48 19.77 -2.53 21.49
N SER A 49 19.32 -1.31 21.21
CA SER A 49 19.01 -0.89 19.85
C SER A 49 20.32 -0.47 19.18
N GLY A 50 20.96 -1.42 18.51
CA GLY A 50 22.03 -1.11 17.58
C GLY A 50 21.52 -0.11 16.55
N SER A 51 22.04 1.12 16.60
CA SER A 51 21.97 2.09 15.51
C SER A 51 22.80 1.56 14.35
N GLY A 52 22.24 0.57 13.64
CA GLY A 52 22.76 0.08 12.39
C GLY A 52 22.63 1.17 11.33
N SER A 53 23.78 1.59 10.81
CA SER A 53 23.97 2.35 9.58
C SER A 53 23.35 1.66 8.37
N GLY A 54 22.02 1.69 8.27
CA GLY A 54 21.25 1.43 7.06
C GLY A 54 20.46 2.69 6.74
N GLY A 55 20.96 3.53 5.85
CA GLY A 55 20.41 4.86 5.58
C GLY A 55 19.00 4.83 4.99
N TRP A 56 17.97 4.86 5.85
CA TRP A 56 16.58 5.12 5.48
C TRP A 56 16.23 6.61 5.53
N GLY A 57 17.19 7.50 5.22
CA GLY A 57 16.99 8.95 5.26
C GLY A 57 15.77 9.37 4.44
N VAL A 58 14.89 10.19 5.00
CA VAL A 58 13.78 10.79 4.25
C VAL A 58 14.36 11.59 3.08
N GLY A 59 13.88 11.33 1.86
CA GLY A 59 14.29 12.12 0.70
C GLY A 59 13.83 13.57 0.87
N THR A 60 14.51 14.52 0.25
CA THR A 60 14.10 15.94 0.27
C THR A 60 12.85 16.20 -0.60
N TRP A 61 12.43 15.21 -1.41
CA TRP A 61 11.33 15.37 -2.37
C TRP A 61 10.48 14.09 -2.49
N PRO A 62 9.14 14.19 -2.58
CA PRO A 62 8.26 13.03 -2.80
C PRO A 62 8.51 12.39 -4.17
N ARG A 63 8.46 11.05 -4.22
CA ARG A 63 8.60 10.29 -5.46
C ARG A 63 7.24 10.00 -6.07
N SER A 64 7.03 10.31 -7.36
CA SER A 64 5.74 10.12 -8.04
C SER A 64 5.17 8.70 -7.84
N PRO A 65 4.01 8.52 -7.19
CA PRO A 65 3.39 7.20 -6.99
C PRO A 65 2.53 6.74 -8.18
N VAL A 66 2.38 7.58 -9.22
CA VAL A 66 1.37 7.41 -10.28
C VAL A 66 1.56 6.14 -11.10
N GLY A 67 2.76 5.87 -11.62
CA GLY A 67 3.00 4.67 -12.45
C GLY A 67 2.69 3.38 -11.70
N LEU A 68 3.10 3.30 -10.45
CA LEU A 68 2.86 2.14 -9.60
C LEU A 68 1.38 2.01 -9.20
N SER A 69 0.69 3.12 -8.93
CA SER A 69 -0.75 3.11 -8.69
C SER A 69 -1.54 2.57 -9.88
N ARG A 70 -1.14 2.90 -11.13
CA ARG A 70 -1.78 2.39 -12.35
C ARG A 70 -1.57 0.88 -12.48
N ALA A 71 -0.36 0.39 -12.19
CA ALA A 71 -0.08 -1.04 -12.19
C ALA A 71 -0.90 -1.79 -11.12
N VAL A 72 -0.96 -1.27 -9.89
CA VAL A 72 -1.79 -1.85 -8.80
C VAL A 72 -3.26 -1.86 -9.18
N VAL A 73 -3.80 -0.76 -9.73
CA VAL A 73 -5.21 -0.69 -10.16
C VAL A 73 -5.50 -1.64 -11.32
N ALA A 74 -4.58 -1.80 -12.27
CA ALA A 74 -4.74 -2.75 -13.38
C ALA A 74 -4.79 -4.19 -12.84
N LEU A 75 -3.88 -4.55 -11.94
CA LEU A 75 -3.85 -5.88 -11.34
C LEU A 75 -5.07 -6.16 -10.45
N LEU A 76 -5.52 -5.19 -9.64
CA LEU A 76 -6.79 -5.29 -8.93
C LEU A 76 -7.98 -5.45 -9.89
N GLY A 77 -7.93 -4.81 -11.07
CA GLY A 77 -8.91 -5.04 -12.13
C GLY A 77 -8.90 -6.47 -12.67
N CYS A 78 -7.72 -7.08 -12.84
CA CYS A 78 -7.59 -8.49 -13.22
C CYS A 78 -8.14 -9.43 -12.14
N VAL A 79 -7.92 -9.12 -10.85
CA VAL A 79 -8.49 -9.88 -9.72
C VAL A 79 -10.02 -9.82 -9.79
N ILE A 80 -10.61 -8.62 -9.87
CA ILE A 80 -12.07 -8.45 -9.98
C ILE A 80 -12.62 -9.22 -11.19
N ALA A 81 -11.97 -9.14 -12.35
CA ALA A 81 -12.40 -9.87 -13.54
C ALA A 81 -12.37 -11.40 -13.34
N SER A 82 -11.38 -11.89 -12.59
CA SER A 82 -11.26 -13.31 -12.26
C SER A 82 -12.35 -13.75 -11.28
N ASP A 83 -12.62 -12.96 -10.25
CA ASP A 83 -13.67 -13.25 -9.27
C ASP A 83 -15.05 -13.28 -9.94
N LEU A 84 -15.34 -12.33 -10.84
CA LEU A 84 -16.57 -12.32 -11.64
C LEU A 84 -16.69 -13.56 -12.53
N PHE A 85 -15.58 -14.00 -13.13
CA PHE A 85 -15.55 -15.22 -13.95
C PHE A 85 -15.87 -16.46 -13.11
N VAL A 86 -15.26 -16.60 -11.92
CA VAL A 86 -15.52 -17.72 -11.01
C VAL A 86 -16.99 -17.75 -10.56
N ILE A 87 -17.54 -16.60 -10.17
CA ILE A 87 -18.95 -16.48 -9.79
C ILE A 87 -19.85 -16.89 -10.97
N ALA A 88 -19.58 -16.39 -12.18
CA ALA A 88 -20.36 -16.73 -13.37
C ALA A 88 -20.26 -18.22 -13.73
N ALA A 89 -19.07 -18.82 -13.67
CA ALA A 89 -18.85 -20.23 -13.92
C ALA A 89 -19.59 -21.10 -12.89
N GLY A 90 -19.56 -20.73 -11.61
CA GLY A 90 -20.27 -21.43 -10.54
C GLY A 90 -21.80 -21.35 -10.67
N LEU A 91 -22.33 -20.21 -11.14
CA LEU A 91 -23.77 -20.08 -11.42
C LEU A 91 -24.18 -20.90 -12.66
N HIS A 92 -23.35 -20.91 -13.71
CA HIS A 92 -23.62 -21.71 -14.91
C HIS A 92 -23.62 -23.21 -14.60
N LEU A 93 -22.63 -23.67 -13.81
CA LEU A 93 -22.54 -25.06 -13.38
C LEU A 93 -23.78 -25.46 -12.57
N ARG A 94 -24.25 -24.62 -11.64
CA ARG A 94 -25.50 -24.88 -10.89
C ARG A 94 -26.71 -25.04 -11.80
N GLY A 95 -26.87 -24.18 -12.80
CA GLY A 95 -27.96 -24.29 -13.77
C GLY A 95 -27.90 -25.60 -14.60
N LEU A 96 -26.69 -26.08 -14.92
CA LEU A 96 -26.52 -27.38 -15.59
C LEU A 96 -26.91 -28.54 -14.66
N TRP A 97 -26.49 -28.51 -13.39
CA TRP A 97 -26.87 -29.55 -12.41
C TRP A 97 -28.39 -29.60 -12.17
N GLU A 98 -29.06 -28.45 -12.09
CA GLU A 98 -30.53 -28.39 -11.98
C GLU A 98 -31.20 -28.97 -13.24
N GLY A 99 -30.66 -28.70 -14.43
CA GLY A 99 -31.14 -29.29 -15.68
C GLY A 99 -30.89 -30.80 -15.80
N LEU A 100 -29.76 -31.29 -15.30
CA LEU A 100 -29.41 -32.72 -15.24
C LEU A 100 -30.25 -33.47 -14.19
N ALA A 101 -30.54 -32.87 -13.04
CA ALA A 101 -31.43 -33.46 -12.04
C ALA A 101 -32.87 -33.61 -12.58
N ALA A 102 -33.24 -32.81 -13.60
CA ALA A 102 -34.50 -32.93 -14.31
C ALA A 102 -34.46 -33.91 -15.50
N ASP A 103 -33.28 -34.34 -15.96
CA ASP A 103 -33.08 -35.20 -17.14
C ASP A 103 -31.98 -36.26 -16.87
N GLU A 104 -32.40 -37.49 -16.57
CA GLU A 104 -31.59 -38.63 -16.10
C GLU A 104 -30.53 -39.14 -17.12
N SER A 105 -30.42 -38.50 -18.30
CA SER A 105 -29.71 -39.03 -19.48
C SER A 105 -28.31 -38.45 -19.75
N LEU A 106 -27.85 -37.44 -19.00
CA LEU A 106 -26.56 -36.78 -19.28
C LEU A 106 -25.39 -37.38 -18.49
N ASN A 107 -24.66 -38.28 -19.14
CA ASN A 107 -23.47 -38.93 -18.60
C ASN A 107 -22.21 -38.03 -18.74
N ILE A 108 -21.71 -37.47 -17.63
CA ILE A 108 -20.60 -36.49 -17.57
C ILE A 108 -19.21 -37.14 -17.78
N TYR A 109 -19.12 -38.47 -17.93
CA TYR A 109 -17.86 -39.23 -17.84
C TYR A 109 -17.17 -39.63 -19.15
N THR A 110 -17.22 -38.80 -20.20
CA THR A 110 -16.37 -39.03 -21.39
C THR A 110 -15.48 -37.83 -21.70
N GLY A 111 -14.36 -38.05 -22.39
CA GLY A 111 -13.50 -37.12 -23.15
C GLY A 111 -13.23 -35.68 -22.63
N PRO A 112 -14.21 -34.74 -22.68
CA PRO A 112 -13.97 -33.31 -22.39
C PRO A 112 -13.63 -32.95 -20.94
N GLY A 113 -13.89 -33.83 -19.96
CA GLY A 113 -13.65 -33.55 -18.54
C GLY A 113 -12.17 -33.28 -18.18
N LEU A 114 -11.23 -33.96 -18.86
CA LEU A 114 -9.79 -33.78 -18.59
C LEU A 114 -9.29 -32.40 -19.03
N ARG A 115 -9.72 -31.93 -20.21
CA ARG A 115 -9.39 -30.57 -20.70
C ARG A 115 -10.03 -29.48 -19.85
N ALA A 116 -11.26 -29.69 -19.38
CA ALA A 116 -11.92 -28.75 -18.48
C ALA A 116 -11.18 -28.65 -17.14
N GLN A 117 -10.71 -29.79 -16.61
CA GLN A 117 -9.89 -29.83 -15.39
C GLN A 117 -8.54 -29.13 -15.58
N GLU A 118 -7.82 -29.41 -16.67
CA GLU A 118 -6.53 -28.74 -16.98
C GLU A 118 -6.68 -27.22 -17.12
N LEU A 119 -7.76 -26.75 -17.76
CA LEU A 119 -8.05 -25.32 -17.89
C LEU A 119 -8.40 -24.69 -16.54
N TYR A 120 -9.13 -25.39 -15.68
CA TYR A 120 -9.47 -24.94 -14.34
C TYR A 120 -8.22 -24.81 -13.45
N ASP A 121 -7.34 -25.82 -13.47
CA ASP A 121 -6.09 -25.81 -12.70
C ASP A 121 -5.13 -24.71 -13.20
N LEU A 122 -5.05 -24.50 -14.52
CA LEU A 122 -4.29 -23.40 -15.11
C LEU A 122 -4.87 -22.04 -14.71
N ALA A 123 -6.19 -21.88 -14.76
CA ALA A 123 -6.86 -20.65 -14.35
C ALA A 123 -6.61 -20.33 -12.86
N GLY A 124 -6.68 -21.33 -11.98
CA GLY A 124 -6.35 -21.18 -10.56
C GLY A 124 -4.88 -20.80 -10.33
N THR A 125 -3.96 -21.37 -11.11
CA THR A 125 -2.52 -21.03 -11.06
C THR A 125 -2.28 -19.57 -11.47
N VAL A 126 -2.89 -19.14 -12.58
CA VAL A 126 -2.78 -17.76 -13.08
C VAL A 126 -3.42 -16.77 -12.10
N GLN A 127 -4.58 -17.10 -11.54
CA GLN A 127 -5.25 -16.28 -10.52
C GLN A 127 -4.37 -16.11 -9.29
N THR A 128 -3.78 -17.20 -8.79
CA THR A 128 -2.86 -17.18 -7.65
C THR A 128 -1.64 -16.30 -7.94
N ALA A 129 -1.02 -16.45 -9.12
CA ALA A 129 0.12 -15.63 -9.52
C ALA A 129 -0.26 -14.14 -9.63
N ALA A 130 -1.42 -13.82 -10.20
CA ALA A 130 -1.92 -12.45 -10.29
C ALA A 130 -2.19 -11.83 -8.92
N PHE A 131 -2.77 -12.59 -7.99
CA PHE A 131 -3.00 -12.16 -6.61
C PHE A 131 -1.67 -11.84 -5.89
N LEU A 132 -0.68 -12.73 -6.00
CA LEU A 132 0.65 -12.50 -5.42
C LEU A 132 1.34 -11.27 -6.01
N ALA A 133 1.31 -11.13 -7.34
CA ALA A 133 1.85 -9.94 -8.02
C ALA A 133 1.14 -8.65 -7.54
N THR A 134 -0.18 -8.70 -7.37
CA THR A 134 -0.98 -7.59 -6.83
C THR A 134 -0.52 -7.22 -5.43
N GLY A 135 -0.38 -8.21 -4.54
CA GLY A 135 0.08 -8.00 -3.17
C GLY A 135 1.46 -7.36 -3.11
N VAL A 136 2.42 -7.86 -3.89
CA VAL A 136 3.78 -7.30 -3.95
C VAL A 136 3.76 -5.84 -4.43
N LEU A 137 3.10 -5.55 -5.55
CA LEU A 137 3.04 -4.20 -6.10
C LEU A 137 2.28 -3.24 -5.18
N PHE A 138 1.22 -3.73 -4.52
CA PHE A 138 0.46 -2.98 -3.53
C PHE A 138 1.36 -2.60 -2.35
N ILE A 139 2.15 -3.54 -1.80
CA ILE A 139 3.07 -3.25 -0.69
C ILE A 139 4.16 -2.25 -1.11
N ILE A 140 4.72 -2.38 -2.32
CA ILE A 140 5.70 -1.42 -2.84
C ILE A 140 5.07 -0.02 -2.96
N TRP A 141 3.82 0.06 -3.46
CA TRP A 141 3.08 1.31 -3.57
C TRP A 141 2.78 1.91 -2.22
N PHE A 142 2.35 1.09 -1.28
CA PHE A 142 2.02 1.45 0.08
C PHE A 142 3.24 1.98 0.83
N HIS A 143 4.39 1.31 0.71
CA HIS A 143 5.64 1.78 1.28
C HIS A 143 6.09 3.12 0.65
N ARG A 144 5.95 3.29 -0.67
CA ARG A 144 6.32 4.53 -1.36
C ARG A 144 5.42 5.71 -0.95
N THR A 145 4.11 5.51 -0.89
CA THR A 145 3.16 6.55 -0.46
C THR A 145 3.37 6.93 1.00
N ARG A 146 3.71 5.97 1.86
CA ARG A 146 4.15 6.21 3.25
C ARG A 146 5.40 7.08 3.32
N ARG A 147 6.40 6.83 2.47
CA ARG A 147 7.62 7.65 2.41
C ARG A 147 7.33 9.06 1.92
N ASN A 148 6.45 9.22 0.94
CA ASN A 148 6.00 10.55 0.50
C ASN A 148 5.28 11.31 1.63
N ALA A 149 4.45 10.62 2.41
CA ALA A 149 3.79 11.19 3.58
C ALA A 149 4.78 11.79 4.60
N GLU A 150 5.92 11.13 4.84
CA GLU A 150 6.99 11.70 5.71
C GLU A 150 7.63 12.97 5.14
N VAL A 151 7.70 13.09 3.81
CA VAL A 151 8.22 14.31 3.16
C VAL A 151 7.21 15.45 3.25
N PHE A 152 5.93 15.14 3.15
CA PHE A 152 4.87 16.13 3.26
C PHE A 152 4.70 16.67 4.68
N GLU A 153 4.91 15.82 5.68
CA GLU A 153 4.79 16.20 7.09
C GLU A 153 5.63 15.27 7.97
N SER A 154 6.75 15.80 8.47
CA SER A 154 7.61 15.08 9.39
C SER A 154 6.91 14.94 10.75
N GLY A 155 6.47 13.72 11.10
CA GLY A 155 5.91 13.41 12.42
C GLY A 155 4.50 12.81 12.43
N VAL A 156 3.75 12.87 11.32
CA VAL A 156 2.42 12.23 11.24
C VAL A 156 2.52 10.71 11.31
N GLN A 157 3.61 10.15 10.77
CA GLN A 157 3.86 8.71 10.80
C GLN A 157 4.37 8.29 12.18
N ARG A 158 3.46 7.76 13.01
CA ARG A 158 3.77 7.25 14.37
C ARG A 158 4.57 5.95 14.37
N MET A 159 4.69 5.28 13.22
CA MET A 159 5.35 3.98 13.08
C MET A 159 6.52 4.09 12.11
N GLY A 160 7.61 3.37 12.39
CA GLY A 160 8.79 3.34 11.53
C GLY A 160 8.54 2.76 10.13
N PRO A 161 9.39 3.08 9.13
CA PRO A 161 9.21 2.69 7.72
C PRO A 161 9.05 1.19 7.49
N GLY A 162 9.74 0.37 8.28
CA GLY A 162 9.70 -1.09 8.15
C GLY A 162 8.30 -1.66 8.34
N TRP A 163 7.45 -1.02 9.15
CA TRP A 163 6.08 -1.50 9.40
C TRP A 163 5.14 -1.34 8.21
N ALA A 164 5.47 -0.50 7.23
CA ALA A 164 4.70 -0.41 5.99
C ALA A 164 4.84 -1.69 5.14
N VAL A 165 5.87 -2.50 5.37
CA VAL A 165 6.11 -3.79 4.71
C VAL A 165 5.88 -4.93 5.69
N GLY A 166 6.59 -4.94 6.80
CA GLY A 166 6.54 -6.02 7.81
C GLY A 166 5.16 -6.20 8.45
N GLY A 167 4.34 -5.14 8.49
CA GLY A 167 2.97 -5.23 9.00
C GLY A 167 2.11 -6.25 8.25
N TRP A 168 2.37 -6.47 6.96
CA TRP A 168 1.59 -7.40 6.14
C TRP A 168 1.94 -8.88 6.35
N PHE A 169 3.13 -9.17 6.89
CA PHE A 169 3.64 -10.54 7.01
C PHE A 169 3.51 -11.12 8.43
N VAL A 170 3.30 -10.27 9.44
CA VAL A 170 3.14 -10.69 10.83
C VAL A 170 1.64 -10.85 11.13
N PRO A 171 1.11 -12.07 11.39
CA PRO A 171 -0.33 -12.33 11.41
C PRO A 171 -1.16 -11.41 12.30
N VAL A 172 -0.72 -11.18 13.54
CA VAL A 172 -1.42 -10.29 14.49
C VAL A 172 -1.25 -8.82 14.10
N ALA A 173 -0.06 -8.43 13.62
CA ALA A 173 0.18 -7.06 13.18
C ALA A 173 -0.62 -6.73 11.91
N ASN A 174 -0.85 -7.70 11.03
CA ASN A 174 -1.55 -7.55 9.77
C ASN A 174 -2.99 -7.06 9.93
N LEU A 175 -3.59 -7.26 11.10
CA LEU A 175 -4.95 -6.78 11.41
C LEU A 175 -5.01 -5.30 11.78
N TRP A 176 -3.90 -4.70 12.22
CA TRP A 176 -3.91 -3.35 12.83
C TRP A 176 -2.85 -2.40 12.26
N PHE A 177 -1.66 -2.90 11.96
CA PHE A 177 -0.52 -2.07 11.62
C PHE A 177 -0.65 -1.47 10.22
N PRO A 178 -1.08 -2.21 9.19
CA PRO A 178 -1.30 -1.58 7.89
C PRO A 178 -2.39 -0.50 7.95
N TYR A 179 -3.46 -0.68 8.74
CA TYR A 179 -4.44 0.38 8.98
C TYR A 179 -3.84 1.63 9.61
N ARG A 180 -2.99 1.48 10.64
CA ARG A 180 -2.31 2.62 11.28
C ARG A 180 -1.44 3.37 10.29
N VAL A 181 -0.68 2.64 9.47
CA VAL A 181 0.15 3.25 8.42
C VAL A 181 -0.72 3.94 7.37
N ALA A 182 -1.81 3.31 6.94
CA ALA A 182 -2.75 3.86 5.97
C ALA A 182 -3.45 5.13 6.49
N SER A 183 -3.83 5.18 7.77
CA SER A 183 -4.38 6.39 8.40
C SER A 183 -3.37 7.52 8.41
N GLY A 184 -2.10 7.24 8.75
CA GLY A 184 -1.04 8.23 8.69
C GLY A 184 -0.77 8.71 7.25
N ILE A 185 -0.81 7.81 6.27
CA ILE A 185 -0.70 8.17 4.84
C ILE A 185 -1.86 9.10 4.47
N TRP A 186 -3.08 8.75 4.86
CA TRP A 186 -4.28 9.52 4.56
C TRP A 186 -4.17 10.93 5.13
N GLU A 187 -3.90 11.06 6.44
CA GLU A 187 -3.73 12.33 7.15
C GLU A 187 -2.65 13.22 6.50
N ALA A 188 -1.47 12.66 6.22
CA ALA A 188 -0.39 13.40 5.57
C ALA A 188 -0.61 13.68 4.07
N SER A 189 -1.59 13.03 3.43
CA SER A 189 -1.92 13.27 2.02
C SER A 189 -3.01 14.35 1.87
N VAL A 190 -3.81 14.56 2.91
CA VAL A 190 -4.83 15.60 2.95
C VAL A 190 -4.20 16.99 2.72
N ARG A 191 -4.90 17.85 1.97
CA ARG A 191 -4.44 19.21 1.66
C ARG A 191 -4.59 20.16 2.86
N LEU A 192 -3.68 21.13 2.97
CA LEU A 192 -3.97 22.40 3.66
C LEU A 192 -4.94 23.23 2.81
N HIS A 193 -5.87 23.90 3.48
CA HIS A 193 -6.74 24.95 2.99
C HIS A 193 -5.89 26.12 2.49
N PRO A 194 -6.35 26.91 1.51
CA PRO A 194 -5.68 28.14 1.07
C PRO A 194 -5.34 29.09 2.23
N ASP A 195 -6.17 29.10 3.27
CA ASP A 195 -6.01 29.95 4.46
C ASP A 195 -5.14 29.31 5.56
N GLY A 196 -4.42 28.21 5.26
CA GLY A 196 -3.54 27.52 6.21
C GLY A 196 -4.22 26.54 7.16
N GLY A 197 -5.55 26.39 7.11
CA GLY A 197 -6.28 25.38 7.89
C GLY A 197 -6.16 23.95 7.32
N TRP A 198 -6.42 22.90 8.09
CA TRP A 198 -6.45 21.52 7.56
C TRP A 198 -7.79 21.21 6.88
N ARG A 199 -7.80 20.75 5.63
CA ARG A 199 -9.06 20.27 5.01
C ARG A 199 -9.41 18.90 5.56
N THR A 200 -10.45 18.71 6.35
CA THR A 200 -10.83 17.35 6.78
C THR A 200 -11.41 16.56 5.59
N VAL A 201 -10.68 15.53 5.12
CA VAL A 201 -11.21 14.56 4.16
C VAL A 201 -11.69 13.34 4.95
N PRO A 202 -12.97 12.94 4.83
CA PRO A 202 -13.51 11.84 5.61
C PRO A 202 -12.74 10.54 5.32
N LYS A 203 -12.38 9.82 6.37
CA LYS A 203 -11.66 8.52 6.29
C LYS A 203 -12.57 7.37 5.84
N THR A 204 -13.77 7.65 5.35
CA THR A 204 -14.78 6.65 5.00
C THR A 204 -14.24 5.62 4.01
N VAL A 205 -13.55 6.04 2.95
CA VAL A 205 -12.98 5.11 1.95
C VAL A 205 -11.93 4.19 2.59
N LEU A 206 -11.05 4.74 3.44
CA LEU A 206 -10.05 3.97 4.17
C LEU A 206 -10.71 2.94 5.10
N ASN A 207 -11.70 3.36 5.89
CA ASN A 207 -12.36 2.50 6.86
C ASN A 207 -13.19 1.40 6.19
N LEU A 208 -13.91 1.74 5.11
CA LEU A 208 -14.67 0.77 4.32
C LEU A 208 -13.75 -0.24 3.65
N TRP A 209 -12.67 0.20 3.01
CA TRP A 209 -11.69 -0.70 2.41
C TRP A 209 -11.07 -1.63 3.44
N TRP A 210 -10.58 -1.10 4.56
CA TRP A 210 -9.92 -1.91 5.58
C TRP A 210 -10.88 -2.88 6.26
N GLY A 211 -12.07 -2.41 6.64
CA GLY A 211 -13.12 -3.24 7.23
C GLY A 211 -13.59 -4.33 6.27
N GLY A 212 -13.83 -3.98 5.00
CA GLY A 212 -14.19 -4.90 3.95
C GLY A 212 -13.13 -5.98 3.73
N TRP A 213 -11.85 -5.60 3.69
CA TRP A 213 -10.74 -6.53 3.56
C TRP A 213 -10.60 -7.48 4.76
N ILE A 214 -10.78 -7.00 5.99
CA ILE A 214 -10.79 -7.89 7.18
C ILE A 214 -11.94 -8.90 7.07
N VAL A 215 -13.14 -8.41 6.77
CA VAL A 215 -14.33 -9.26 6.64
C VAL A 215 -14.15 -10.30 5.55
N SER A 216 -13.59 -9.91 4.40
CA SER A 216 -13.35 -10.83 3.29
C SER A 216 -12.30 -11.87 3.65
N VAL A 217 -11.17 -11.49 4.26
CA VAL A 217 -10.16 -12.44 4.75
C VAL A 217 -10.76 -13.44 5.73
N LEU A 218 -11.57 -12.98 6.69
CA LEU A 218 -12.21 -13.88 7.66
C LEU A 218 -13.21 -14.82 6.98
N ALA A 219 -14.05 -14.30 6.07
CA ALA A 219 -15.01 -15.10 5.30
C ALA A 219 -14.28 -16.17 4.48
N SER A 220 -13.21 -15.82 3.76
CA SER A 220 -12.43 -16.75 2.95
C SER A 220 -11.75 -17.82 3.81
N ARG A 221 -11.28 -17.50 5.02
CA ARG A 221 -10.73 -18.50 5.96
C ARG A 221 -11.78 -19.49 6.42
N ILE A 222 -12.99 -19.03 6.76
CA ILE A 222 -14.10 -19.89 7.17
C ILE A 222 -14.54 -20.76 5.99
N ALA A 223 -14.70 -20.17 4.80
CA ALA A 223 -15.07 -20.86 3.57
C ALA A 223 -14.11 -22.02 3.24
N VAL A 224 -12.80 -21.76 3.23
CA VAL A 224 -11.78 -22.79 2.99
C VAL A 224 -11.78 -23.86 4.07
N SER A 225 -11.95 -23.48 5.34
CA SER A 225 -12.02 -24.46 6.44
C SER A 225 -13.22 -25.39 6.29
N GLN A 226 -14.40 -24.86 5.92
CA GLN A 226 -15.60 -25.65 5.72
C GLN A 226 -15.49 -26.53 4.48
N TRP A 227 -14.98 -25.99 3.37
CA TRP A 227 -14.70 -26.74 2.14
C TRP A 227 -13.82 -27.96 2.40
N ASN A 228 -12.72 -27.79 3.13
CA ASN A 228 -11.80 -28.88 3.46
C ASN A 228 -12.37 -29.94 4.40
N ARG A 229 -13.46 -29.64 5.11
CA ARG A 229 -14.14 -30.56 6.05
C ARG A 229 -15.38 -31.22 5.44
N ALA A 230 -15.88 -30.72 4.31
CA ALA A 230 -17.08 -31.24 3.66
C ALA A 230 -16.81 -32.63 3.08
N GLN A 231 -17.60 -33.62 3.50
CA GLN A 231 -17.53 -35.00 3.00
C GLN A 231 -18.87 -35.45 2.40
N GLU A 232 -19.97 -34.89 2.88
CA GLU A 232 -21.33 -35.20 2.41
C GLU A 232 -21.79 -34.21 1.32
N PRO A 233 -22.64 -34.63 0.36
CA PRO A 233 -23.11 -33.77 -0.73
C PRO A 233 -23.75 -32.45 -0.27
N GLU A 234 -24.54 -32.48 0.81
CA GLU A 234 -25.18 -31.29 1.39
C GLU A 234 -24.13 -30.32 1.97
N GLN A 235 -23.12 -30.86 2.68
CA GLN A 235 -22.01 -30.07 3.21
C GLN A 235 -21.18 -29.41 2.09
N ILE A 236 -21.03 -30.09 0.95
CA ILE A 236 -20.34 -29.55 -0.23
C ILE A 236 -21.12 -28.38 -0.83
N ALA A 237 -22.45 -28.49 -0.92
CA ALA A 237 -23.32 -27.41 -1.42
C ALA A 237 -23.26 -26.16 -0.51
N ASP A 238 -23.34 -26.36 0.80
CA ASP A 238 -23.21 -25.27 1.78
C ASP A 238 -21.83 -24.61 1.73
N ALA A 239 -20.77 -25.41 1.65
CA ALA A 239 -19.41 -24.89 1.51
C ALA A 239 -19.23 -24.10 0.21
N ALA A 240 -19.80 -24.56 -0.91
CA ALA A 240 -19.79 -23.84 -2.17
C ALA A 240 -20.53 -22.49 -2.09
N ALA A 241 -21.68 -22.45 -1.41
CA ALA A 241 -22.42 -21.20 -1.19
C ALA A 241 -21.60 -20.21 -0.34
N LEU A 242 -20.90 -20.71 0.69
CA LEU A 242 -20.03 -19.89 1.54
C LEU A 242 -18.81 -19.36 0.78
N VAL A 243 -18.20 -20.16 -0.10
CA VAL A 243 -17.12 -19.71 -1.01
C VAL A 243 -17.62 -18.59 -1.91
N ALA A 244 -18.78 -18.77 -2.56
CA ALA A 244 -19.35 -17.72 -3.43
C ALA A 244 -19.64 -16.41 -2.67
N ALA A 245 -20.08 -16.50 -1.41
CA ALA A 245 -20.28 -15.33 -0.56
C ALA A 245 -18.95 -14.64 -0.19
N ALA A 246 -17.90 -15.43 0.08
CA ALA A 246 -16.57 -14.90 0.36
C ALA A 246 -15.97 -14.20 -0.88
N ASP A 247 -16.11 -14.79 -2.07
CA ASP A 247 -15.67 -14.20 -3.34
C ASP A 247 -16.37 -12.85 -3.62
N ALA A 248 -17.67 -12.75 -3.31
CA ALA A 248 -18.41 -11.50 -3.44
C ALA A 248 -17.87 -10.41 -2.48
N LEU A 249 -17.50 -10.78 -1.25
CA LEU A 249 -16.89 -9.87 -0.29
C LEU A 249 -15.48 -9.44 -0.73
N ASP A 250 -14.67 -10.36 -1.25
CA ASP A 250 -13.34 -10.07 -1.79
C ASP A 250 -13.44 -9.12 -3.00
N LEU A 251 -14.41 -9.30 -3.89
CA LEU A 251 -14.70 -8.38 -4.99
C LEU A 251 -15.02 -6.96 -4.50
N VAL A 252 -15.88 -6.83 -3.49
CA VAL A 252 -16.20 -5.52 -2.87
C VAL A 252 -14.95 -4.91 -2.23
N ALA A 253 -14.16 -5.70 -1.52
CA ALA A 253 -12.90 -5.25 -0.90
C ALA A 253 -11.89 -4.78 -1.96
N ALA A 254 -11.78 -5.47 -3.10
CA ALA A 254 -10.92 -5.10 -4.21
C ALA A 254 -11.35 -3.78 -4.87
N VAL A 255 -12.66 -3.55 -5.05
CA VAL A 255 -13.19 -2.26 -5.54
C VAL A 255 -12.85 -1.13 -4.56
N LEU A 256 -13.06 -1.35 -3.26
CA LEU A 256 -12.71 -0.37 -2.24
C LEU A 256 -11.20 -0.11 -2.19
N ALA A 257 -10.35 -1.13 -2.42
CA ALA A 257 -8.91 -0.98 -2.55
C ALA A 257 -8.52 -0.10 -3.74
N VAL A 258 -9.18 -0.27 -4.90
CA VAL A 258 -8.99 0.60 -6.07
C VAL A 258 -9.35 2.05 -5.74
N LEU A 259 -10.47 2.27 -5.06
CA LEU A 259 -10.88 3.61 -4.62
C LEU A 259 -9.88 4.24 -3.65
N PHE A 260 -9.38 3.46 -2.69
CA PHE A 260 -8.34 3.91 -1.75
C PHE A 260 -7.04 4.29 -2.47
N VAL A 261 -6.53 3.42 -3.36
CA VAL A 261 -5.31 3.67 -4.15
C VAL A 261 -5.44 4.93 -4.98
N ARG A 262 -6.57 5.11 -5.68
CA ARG A 262 -6.86 6.29 -6.49
C ARG A 262 -6.97 7.56 -5.63
N ALA A 263 -7.67 7.49 -4.50
CA ALA A 263 -7.85 8.61 -3.59
C ALA A 263 -6.50 9.10 -3.03
N VAL A 264 -5.69 8.20 -2.48
CA VAL A 264 -4.36 8.52 -1.94
C VAL A 264 -3.44 9.06 -3.04
N THR A 265 -3.39 8.40 -4.20
CA THR A 265 -2.53 8.83 -5.31
C THR A 265 -2.90 10.23 -5.80
N ARG A 266 -4.20 10.52 -5.93
CA ARG A 266 -4.69 11.85 -6.30
C ARG A 266 -4.28 12.90 -5.27
N MET A 267 -4.56 12.65 -3.99
CA MET A 267 -4.22 13.57 -2.90
C MET A 267 -2.71 13.89 -2.84
N GLN A 268 -1.86 12.87 -2.98
CA GLN A 268 -0.40 13.07 -2.99
C GLN A 268 0.10 13.79 -4.24
N GLY A 269 -0.46 13.50 -5.41
CA GLY A 269 -0.10 14.21 -6.65
C GLY A 269 -0.47 15.69 -6.59
N GLU A 270 -1.66 15.98 -6.08
CA GLU A 270 -2.16 17.33 -5.83
C GLU A 270 -1.29 18.11 -4.83
N ARG A 271 -0.91 17.49 -3.70
CA ARG A 271 -0.05 18.12 -2.68
C ARG A 271 1.38 18.36 -3.20
N ALA A 272 1.93 17.43 -3.97
CA ALA A 272 3.24 17.60 -4.61
C ALA A 272 3.25 18.75 -5.64
N GLY A 273 2.16 18.95 -6.38
CA GLY A 273 2.04 20.07 -7.33
C GLY A 273 2.07 21.44 -6.66
N ILE A 274 1.43 21.61 -5.50
CA ILE A 274 1.47 22.87 -4.73
C ILE A 274 2.89 23.17 -4.26
N GLY A 275 3.63 22.19 -3.73
CA GLY A 275 5.02 22.39 -3.29
C GLY A 275 5.95 22.85 -4.43
N GLN A 276 5.71 22.38 -5.65
CA GLN A 276 6.44 22.88 -6.84
C GLN A 276 6.06 24.32 -7.16
N ALA A 277 4.77 24.63 -7.14
CA ALA A 277 4.27 25.98 -7.41
C ALA A 277 4.72 27.00 -6.35
N ALA A 278 4.95 26.62 -5.10
CA ALA A 278 5.47 27.52 -4.06
C ALA A 278 6.99 27.75 -4.17
N THR A 279 7.75 26.76 -4.64
CA THR A 279 9.22 26.87 -4.77
C THR A 279 9.69 27.52 -6.07
N SER A 280 8.84 27.61 -7.10
CA SER A 280 9.16 28.31 -8.36
C SER A 280 9.17 29.85 -8.25
N PRO A 281 8.21 30.51 -7.58
CA PRO A 281 8.23 31.96 -7.34
C PRO A 281 9.43 32.41 -6.53
N GLU A 282 9.81 31.67 -5.50
CA GLU A 282 10.98 32.00 -4.67
C GLU A 282 12.29 31.84 -5.43
N ARG A 283 12.38 30.85 -6.35
CA ARG A 283 13.51 30.74 -7.28
C ARG A 283 13.60 31.93 -8.23
N ALA A 284 12.48 32.37 -8.80
CA ALA A 284 12.44 33.53 -9.71
C ALA A 284 12.78 34.85 -9.01
N ALA A 285 12.43 35.00 -7.73
CA ALA A 285 12.79 36.16 -6.92
C ALA A 285 14.27 36.17 -6.46
N SER A 286 14.91 34.99 -6.41
CA SER A 286 16.30 34.82 -5.98
C SER A 286 17.33 34.89 -7.11
N GLU A 287 16.91 34.98 -8.37
CA GLU A 287 17.81 35.10 -9.53
C GLU A 287 18.25 36.58 -9.67
N PRO A 288 19.51 36.93 -9.35
CA PRO A 288 19.96 38.30 -9.49
C PRO A 288 19.90 38.70 -10.96
N ALA A 289 19.27 39.84 -11.25
CA ALA A 289 19.24 40.43 -12.58
C ALA A 289 20.68 40.48 -13.12
N ALA A 290 20.95 39.67 -14.14
CA ALA A 290 22.25 39.66 -14.80
C ALA A 290 22.52 41.05 -15.41
N PRO A 291 23.75 41.57 -15.31
CA PRO A 291 24.09 42.91 -15.74
C PRO A 291 24.02 43.10 -17.27
#